data_AF-A0A485MV51-F1
#
_entry.id   AF-A0A485MV51-F1
#
_cell.length_a   1.000
_cell.length_b   1.000
_cell.length_c   1.000
_cell.angle_alpha   90.00
_cell.angle_beta   90.00
_cell.angle_gamma   90.00
#
_symmetry.space_group_name_H-M   'P 1'
#
loop_
_entity.id
_entity.type
_entity.pdbx_description
1 polymer ?
#
loop_
_entity_poly.entity_id
_entity_poly.type
_entity_poly.pdbx_seq_one_letter_code
_entity_poly.pdbx_strand_id
1 'polypeptide(L)'
;MTPHAIEGVLKQPPDRWMSNTRMTHHQSLLLNPPRVRFHPSAALNPATLLPDPDLGAPLNDCVGILEQVCGFRTDLTDRPLPDAEATWFTDGSSFVRDGH
;
A
#
# COMPACT_ATOMS: atom_id res chain seq x y z
N MET A 1 2.75 18.49 4.74
CA MET A 1 2.07 17.51 5.62
C MET A 1 1.53 16.40 4.76
N THR A 2 1.57 15.16 5.24
CA THR A 2 1.07 13.99 4.50
C THR A 2 -0.04 13.32 5.32
N PRO A 3 -1.02 12.68 4.66
CA PRO A 3 -2.00 11.84 5.36
C PRO A 3 -1.36 10.63 6.04
N HIS A 4 -0.12 10.28 5.68
CA HIS A 4 0.52 9.01 6.00
C HIS A 4 1.96 9.24 6.49
N ALA A 5 2.33 8.53 7.55
CA ALA A 5 3.63 8.68 8.20
C ALA A 5 4.67 7.80 7.48
N ILE A 6 5.34 8.36 6.48
CA ILE A 6 6.26 7.62 5.61
C ILE A 6 7.68 7.48 6.18
N GLU A 7 8.03 8.24 7.22
CA GLU A 7 9.39 8.22 7.77
C GLU A 7 9.79 6.83 8.29
N GLY A 8 8.87 6.15 9.00
CA GLY A 8 9.07 4.79 9.49
C GLY A 8 9.31 3.80 8.34
N VAL A 9 8.50 3.91 7.28
CA VAL A 9 8.61 3.09 6.06
C VAL A 9 9.96 3.30 5.37
N LEU A 10 10.48 4.52 5.34
CA LEU A 10 11.80 4.81 4.74
C LEU A 10 12.96 4.30 5.60
N LYS A 11 12.82 4.31 6.93
CA LYS A 11 13.86 3.81 7.85
C LYS A 11 13.88 2.29 7.96
N GLN A 12 12.71 1.66 7.88
CA GLN A 12 12.50 0.23 7.98
C GLN A 12 11.57 -0.22 6.86
N PRO A 13 12.08 -0.30 5.62
CA PRO A 13 11.26 -0.71 4.50
C PRO A 13 10.83 -2.17 4.67
N PRO A 14 9.52 -2.48 4.52
CA PRO A 14 9.09 -3.86 4.47
C PRO A 14 9.76 -4.63 3.33
N ASP A 15 9.77 -5.96 3.40
CA ASP A 15 10.35 -6.78 2.34
C ASP A 15 9.49 -6.72 1.07
N ARG A 16 10.13 -6.59 -0.10
CA ARG A 16 9.56 -6.82 -1.45
C ARG A 16 8.57 -5.81 -2.04
N TRP A 17 8.24 -4.68 -1.39
CA TRP A 17 7.33 -3.68 -1.98
C TRP A 17 8.00 -2.70 -2.97
N MET A 18 9.33 -2.50 -2.87
CA MET A 18 10.12 -1.71 -3.82
C MET A 18 11.51 -2.34 -4.05
N SER A 19 12.12 -2.05 -5.20
CA SER A 19 13.49 -2.49 -5.46
C SER A 19 14.51 -1.73 -4.59
N ASN A 20 15.61 -2.39 -4.26
CA ASN A 20 16.69 -1.80 -3.45
C ASN A 20 17.20 -0.47 -4.04
N THR A 21 17.39 -0.39 -5.36
CA THR A 21 17.83 0.84 -6.02
C THR A 21 16.85 2.00 -5.81
N ARG A 22 15.54 1.74 -5.92
CA ARG A 22 14.51 2.77 -5.67
C ARG A 22 14.49 3.17 -4.20
N MET A 23 14.61 2.20 -3.29
CA MET A 23 14.65 2.46 -1.85
C MET A 23 15.84 3.35 -1.47
N THR A 24 17.05 2.99 -1.88
CA THR A 24 18.27 3.77 -1.60
C THR A 24 18.17 5.19 -2.17
N HIS A 25 17.61 5.35 -3.37
CA HIS A 25 17.40 6.66 -3.97
C HIS A 25 16.49 7.55 -3.10
N HIS A 26 15.34 7.03 -2.65
CA HIS A 26 14.43 7.78 -1.79
C HIS A 26 15.03 8.11 -0.42
N GLN A 27 15.71 7.15 0.21
CA GLN A 27 16.40 7.38 1.49
C GLN A 27 17.44 8.50 1.38
N SER A 28 18.24 8.49 0.30
CA SER A 28 19.24 9.54 0.05
C SER A 28 18.62 10.94 -0.07
N LEU A 29 17.49 11.04 -0.78
CA LEU A 29 16.81 12.30 -1.00
C LEU A 29 16.05 12.83 0.22
N LEU A 30 15.55 11.94 1.09
CA LEU A 30 14.57 12.33 2.11
C LEU A 30 15.07 12.20 3.55
N LEU A 31 15.99 11.27 3.83
CA LEU A 31 16.51 11.06 5.19
C LEU A 31 17.84 11.78 5.47
N ASN A 32 18.66 11.99 4.44
CA ASN A 32 20.00 12.57 4.60
C ASN A 32 20.08 14.12 4.58
N PRO A 33 19.21 14.89 3.88
CA PRO A 33 19.42 16.33 3.80
C PRO A 33 18.96 17.06 5.08
N PRO A 34 19.74 18.03 5.61
CA PRO A 34 19.37 18.80 6.81
C PRO A 34 18.14 19.70 6.62
N ARG A 35 17.68 19.84 5.36
CA ARG A 35 16.57 20.71 4.97
C ARG A 35 15.21 20.01 4.96
N VAL A 36 15.19 18.68 5.09
CA VAL A 36 13.95 17.90 5.10
C VAL A 36 13.60 17.57 6.54
N ARG A 37 12.36 17.83 6.94
CA ARG A 37 11.82 17.48 8.25
C ARG A 37 10.50 16.75 8.07
N PHE A 38 10.35 15.65 8.79
CA PHE A 38 9.09 14.93 8.89
C PHE A 38 8.26 15.53 10.02
N HIS A 39 6.97 15.66 9.78
CA HIS A 39 5.99 16.12 10.75
C HIS A 39 4.93 15.03 10.94
N PRO A 40 4.22 15.03 12.09
CA PRO A 40 3.08 14.15 12.28
C PRO A 40 2.09 14.24 11.12
N SER A 41 1.51 13.10 10.76
CA SER A 41 0.50 13.04 9.72
C SER A 41 -0.71 13.88 10.10
N ALA A 42 -1.33 14.50 9.10
CA ALA A 42 -2.60 15.23 9.26
C ALA A 42 -3.57 14.82 8.15
N ALA A 43 -4.86 14.72 8.49
CA ALA A 43 -5.90 14.61 7.48
C ALA A 43 -5.95 15.90 6.67
N LEU A 44 -6.06 15.77 5.35
CA LEU A 44 -6.06 16.90 4.42
C LEU A 44 -7.41 17.00 3.73
N ASN A 45 -7.92 18.21 3.61
CA ASN A 45 -9.10 18.48 2.81
C ASN A 45 -8.81 18.21 1.32
N PRO A 46 -9.62 17.41 0.60
CA PRO A 46 -9.34 17.07 -0.80
C PRO A 46 -9.33 18.26 -1.76
N ALA A 47 -10.08 19.33 -1.45
CA ALA A 47 -10.18 20.51 -2.31
C ALA A 47 -9.05 21.51 -2.05
N THR A 48 -8.67 21.72 -0.78
CA THR A 48 -7.69 22.75 -0.41
C THR A 48 -6.29 22.19 -0.15
N LEU A 49 -6.15 20.88 0.06
CA LEU A 49 -4.91 20.19 0.48
C LEU A 49 -4.31 20.74 1.78
N LEU A 50 -5.10 21.44 2.58
CA LEU A 50 -4.71 21.97 3.88
C LEU A 50 -5.13 21.02 5.00
N PRO A 51 -4.46 21.08 6.17
CA PRO A 51 -4.87 20.35 7.35
C PRO A 51 -6.29 20.70 7.73
N ASP A 52 -7.12 19.68 7.92
CA ASP A 52 -8.52 19.84 8.29
C ASP A 52 -8.75 19.12 9.63
N PRO A 53 -8.93 19.86 10.74
CA PRO A 53 -9.12 19.26 12.06
C PRO A 53 -10.44 18.48 12.16
N ASP A 54 -11.41 18.75 11.29
CA ASP A 54 -12.71 18.09 11.28
C ASP A 54 -12.66 16.72 10.60
N LEU A 55 -11.60 16.42 9.85
CA LEU A 55 -11.38 15.13 9.18
C LEU A 55 -10.79 14.04 10.11
N GLY A 56 -10.67 14.31 11.41
CA GLY A 56 -10.13 13.36 12.39
C GLY A 56 -8.62 13.11 12.22
N ALA A 57 -8.06 12.26 13.09
CA ALA A 57 -6.66 11.84 12.94
C ALA A 57 -6.54 10.97 11.68
N PRO A 58 -5.47 11.13 10.87
CA PRO A 58 -5.26 10.25 9.74
C PRO A 58 -5.12 8.80 10.24
N LEU A 59 -6.17 8.01 9.97
CA LEU A 59 -6.13 6.57 10.06
C LEU A 59 -5.18 6.11 8.95
N ASN A 60 -3.97 5.67 9.28
CA ASN A 60 -3.24 4.64 8.53
C ASN A 60 -1.83 4.48 9.11
N ASP A 61 -1.61 3.36 9.78
CA ASP A 61 -0.28 2.83 10.02
C ASP A 61 0.23 2.22 8.72
N CYS A 62 1.07 2.96 8.01
CA CYS A 62 1.61 2.53 6.73
C CYS A 62 2.45 1.25 6.84
N VAL A 63 3.08 1.00 7.99
CA VAL A 63 3.90 -0.20 8.18
C VAL A 63 2.99 -1.43 8.22
N GLY A 64 1.95 -1.41 9.06
CA GLY A 64 0.97 -2.50 9.13
C GLY A 64 0.20 -2.75 7.82
N ILE A 65 -0.13 -1.69 7.07
CA ILE A 65 -0.80 -1.83 5.76
C ILE A 65 0.14 -2.48 4.74
N LEU A 66 1.41 -2.06 4.68
CA LEU A 66 2.36 -2.62 3.72
C LEU A 66 2.64 -4.11 4.01
N GLU A 67 2.73 -4.50 5.28
CA GLU A 67 2.84 -5.90 5.70
C GLU A 67 1.61 -6.72 5.25
N GLN A 68 0.40 -6.18 5.39
CA GLN A 68 -0.83 -6.84 4.96
C GLN A 68 -0.93 -6.99 3.44
N VAL A 69 -0.64 -5.93 2.68
CA VAL A 69 -0.76 -5.89 1.21
C VAL A 69 0.25 -6.81 0.52
N CYS A 70 1.45 -6.97 1.09
CA CYS A 70 2.43 -7.94 0.57
C CYS A 70 2.07 -9.40 0.88
N GLY A 71 1.19 -9.66 1.86
CA GLY A 71 0.77 -11.01 2.26
C GLY A 71 -0.53 -11.50 1.63
N PHE A 72 -1.53 -10.63 1.46
CA PHE A 72 -2.86 -10.99 0.95
C PHE A 72 -3.48 -9.85 0.13
N ARG A 73 -3.99 -10.17 -1.07
CA ARG A 73 -4.85 -9.26 -1.86
C ARG A 73 -6.20 -9.11 -1.18
N THR A 74 -6.28 -8.21 -0.20
CA THR A 74 -7.49 -7.94 0.59
C THR A 74 -8.62 -7.30 -0.22
N ASP A 75 -8.29 -6.76 -1.39
CA ASP A 75 -9.21 -6.19 -2.37
C ASP A 75 -9.88 -7.25 -3.26
N LEU A 76 -9.42 -8.50 -3.20
CA LEU A 76 -10.08 -9.61 -3.89
C LEU A 76 -11.38 -9.95 -3.16
N THR A 77 -12.50 -9.77 -3.84
CA THR A 77 -13.83 -10.08 -3.32
C THR A 77 -14.54 -11.06 -4.24
N ASP A 78 -15.54 -11.79 -3.73
CA ASP A 78 -16.38 -12.70 -4.53
C ASP A 78 -17.39 -11.96 -5.44
N ARG A 79 -17.27 -10.62 -5.58
CA ARG A 79 -18.17 -9.83 -6.41
C ARG A 79 -17.62 -9.72 -7.84
N PRO A 80 -18.47 -9.92 -8.86
CA PRO A 80 -18.05 -9.67 -10.25
C PRO A 80 -17.73 -8.19 -10.44
N LEU A 81 -16.73 -7.90 -11.28
CA LEU A 81 -16.38 -6.54 -11.69
C LEU A 81 -17.55 -5.94 -12.52
N PRO A 82 -18.00 -4.70 -12.25
CA PRO A 82 -19.12 -4.09 -12.97
C PRO A 82 -18.92 -4.00 -14.48
N ASP A 83 -17.68 -3.75 -14.92
CA ASP A 83 -17.29 -3.54 -16.32
C ASP A 83 -16.25 -4.57 -16.76
N ALA A 84 -16.49 -5.85 -16.48
CA ALA A 84 -15.56 -6.91 -16.87
C ALA A 84 -15.48 -7.03 -18.41
N GLU A 85 -14.26 -6.92 -18.97
CA GLU A 85 -14.02 -7.15 -20.41
C GLU A 85 -14.38 -8.57 -20.85
N ALA A 86 -14.26 -9.55 -19.96
CA ALA A 86 -14.63 -10.93 -20.18
C ALA A 86 -15.07 -11.61 -18.88
N THR A 87 -16.00 -12.56 -18.98
CA THR A 87 -16.36 -13.48 -17.90
C THR A 87 -15.79 -14.85 -18.22
N TRP A 88 -14.80 -15.29 -17.44
CA TRP A 88 -14.16 -16.58 -17.60
C TRP A 88 -14.82 -17.63 -16.71
N PHE A 89 -15.15 -18.78 -17.28
CA PHE A 89 -15.61 -19.95 -16.55
C PHE A 89 -14.47 -20.96 -16.48
N THR A 90 -14.23 -21.52 -15.29
CA THR A 90 -13.26 -22.59 -15.09
C THR A 90 -13.99 -23.81 -14.56
N ASP A 91 -13.92 -24.94 -15.25
CA ASP A 91 -14.35 -26.21 -14.72
C ASP A 91 -13.18 -26.89 -13.99
N GLY A 92 -13.42 -27.29 -12.75
CA GLY A 92 -12.44 -28.03 -11.97
C GLY A 92 -12.62 -29.53 -12.18
N SER A 93 -12.06 -30.10 -13.26
CA SER A 93 -12.03 -31.56 -13.43
C SER A 93 -10.59 -32.06 -13.30
N SER A 94 -10.31 -32.76 -12.21
CA SER A 94 -9.07 -33.52 -12.02
C SER A 94 -9.44 -34.95 -11.64
N PHE A 95 -9.78 -35.77 -12.65
CA PHE A 95 -10.01 -37.19 -12.44
C PHE A 95 -8.87 -37.99 -13.08
N VAL A 96 -8.12 -38.70 -12.26
CA VAL A 96 -7.15 -39.71 -12.70
C VAL A 96 -7.74 -41.07 -12.34
N ARG A 97 -8.04 -41.87 -13.36
CA ARG A 97 -8.36 -43.29 -13.19
C ARG A 97 -7.05 -44.07 -13.33
N ASP A 98 -6.76 -44.95 -12.37
CA ASP A 98 -5.57 -45.80 -12.35
C ASP A 98 -4.24 -45.03 -12.21
N GLY A 99 -4.15 -44.14 -11.21
CA GLY A 99 -2.89 -43.51 -10.82
C GLY A 99 -1.85 -44.56 -10.40
N HIS A 100 -0.64 -44.44 -10.95
CA HIS A 100 0.40 -45.47 -10.97
C HIS A 100 1.10 -45.73 -9.64
#